data_AF-A0A8X7CCJ5-F1
#
_entry.id   AF-A0A8X7CCJ5-F1
#
_cell.length_a   1.000
_cell.length_b   1.000
_cell.length_c   1.000
_cell.angle_alpha   90.00
_cell.angle_beta   90.00
_cell.angle_gamma   90.00
#
_symmetry.space_group_name_H-M   'P 1'
#
loop_
_entity.id
_entity.type
_entity.pdbx_description
1 polymer ?
#
loop_
_entity_poly.entity_id
_entity_poly.type
_entity_poly.pdbx_seq_one_letter_code
_entity_poly.pdbx_strand_id
1 'polypeptide(L)'
;MFLKDRAKVFLNLKDIKNSERYFSTHCTMKQILDFQLFFTAVLSLLASGLAAGPDHYRAAVAETVLFSDISRPPKEVVKRNLDIYEAAVKASAKNDVDIIVFPECGIFPCEKVNRSVLRTFVEDIPNPKGESINPCKQSDKFRNHPILTKLSCLAKENNLYIVANTFDFKKCKPVETCDADGFDTCTSEESNCPSDGNFFYNTNVVFNRKGSLVSRYYKKHLYFERSLNEPDFPQDATFHTDFGNFTTVICFDLIFKESVEDVKKPGIINLAYPTYWYDHVPFVFCYSLSASMGND
;
A
#
# COMPACT_ATOMS: atom_id res chain seq x y z
N MET A 1 2.56 46.80 -29.28
CA MET A 1 1.98 45.61 -28.64
C MET A 1 3.00 45.08 -27.63
N PHE A 2 2.68 45.30 -26.36
CA PHE A 2 3.13 44.67 -25.10
C PHE A 2 4.57 44.15 -24.90
N LEU A 3 5.21 44.87 -23.97
CA LEU A 3 5.99 44.44 -22.79
C LEU A 3 7.31 43.69 -22.97
N LYS A 4 8.34 44.53 -22.89
CA LYS A 4 9.70 44.30 -22.43
C LYS A 4 9.76 44.10 -20.91
N ASP A 5 10.81 43.36 -20.54
CA ASP A 5 11.66 43.51 -19.35
C ASP A 5 11.45 42.61 -18.11
N ARG A 6 12.47 41.76 -17.95
CA ARG A 6 12.96 41.10 -16.75
C ARG A 6 13.29 42.14 -15.66
N ALA A 7 12.94 41.84 -14.42
CA ALA A 7 13.56 42.47 -13.25
C ALA A 7 14.32 41.41 -12.44
N LYS A 8 15.64 41.62 -12.37
CA LYS A 8 16.56 40.99 -11.42
C LYS A 8 16.30 41.59 -10.03
N VAL A 9 16.27 40.76 -9.00
CA VAL A 9 16.28 41.19 -7.60
C VAL A 9 17.67 41.76 -7.30
N PHE A 10 17.75 43.08 -7.12
CA PHE A 10 18.89 43.75 -6.51
C PHE A 10 18.51 44.10 -5.07
N LEU A 11 19.17 43.47 -4.09
CA LEU A 11 19.22 43.96 -2.72
C LEU A 11 20.22 45.11 -2.67
N ASN A 12 19.72 46.35 -2.62
CA ASN A 12 20.54 47.53 -2.39
C ASN A 12 20.51 47.91 -0.91
N LEU A 13 21.58 47.54 -0.19
CA LEU A 13 21.85 47.93 1.19
C LEU A 13 22.45 49.35 1.22
N LYS A 14 21.64 50.37 0.97
CA LYS A 14 21.93 51.77 1.27
C LYS A 14 20.61 52.52 1.37
N ASP A 15 20.03 52.49 2.58
CA ASP A 15 19.21 53.57 3.16
C ASP A 15 18.95 53.32 4.66
N ILE A 16 19.96 52.78 5.35
CA ILE A 16 20.10 52.96 6.80
C ILE A 16 20.84 54.28 7.00
N LYS A 17 20.11 55.39 6.99
CA LYS A 17 20.45 56.68 7.64
C LYS A 17 19.49 57.77 7.17
N ASN A 18 18.34 57.87 7.86
CA ASN A 18 17.75 59.14 8.31
C ASN A 18 16.35 58.88 8.89
N SER A 19 16.29 58.57 10.18
CA SER A 19 15.14 58.89 11.02
C SER A 19 15.51 58.92 12.51
N GLU A 20 16.58 59.63 12.86
CA GLU A 20 16.64 60.25 14.18
C GLU A 20 15.66 61.42 14.20
N ARG A 21 14.40 61.11 14.48
CA ARG A 21 13.38 61.98 15.08
C ARG A 21 12.10 61.17 15.15
N TYR A 22 11.79 60.68 16.35
CA TYR A 22 10.47 60.44 16.94
C TYR A 22 10.63 59.40 18.06
N PHE A 23 11.38 59.76 19.11
CA PHE A 23 11.05 59.24 20.44
C PHE A 23 9.84 60.06 20.92
N SER A 24 8.65 59.62 20.50
CA SER A 24 7.41 59.97 21.18
C SER A 24 6.92 58.72 21.88
N THR A 25 6.91 58.76 23.21
CA THR A 25 6.49 57.72 24.14
C THR A 25 4.98 57.50 24.15
N HIS A 26 4.39 57.30 22.97
CA HIS A 26 2.98 56.93 22.85
C HIS A 26 2.86 55.83 21.79
N CYS A 27 3.15 54.60 22.19
CA CYS A 27 2.69 53.43 21.47
C CYS A 27 1.16 53.47 21.54
N THR A 28 0.53 53.99 20.49
CA THR A 28 -0.94 54.10 20.46
C THR A 28 -1.52 52.70 20.33
N MET A 29 -2.65 52.45 21.01
CA MET A 29 -3.33 51.14 21.02
C MET A 29 -3.55 50.58 19.60
N LYS A 30 -3.68 51.46 18.61
CA LYS A 30 -3.81 51.15 17.19
C LYS A 30 -2.56 50.49 16.58
N GLN A 31 -1.36 50.97 16.89
CA GLN A 31 -0.11 50.37 16.40
C GLN A 31 0.13 48.97 16.97
N ILE A 32 -0.27 48.72 18.24
CA ILE A 32 -0.21 47.40 18.85
C ILE A 32 -1.22 46.46 18.19
N LEU A 33 -2.44 46.93 17.93
CA LEU A 33 -3.47 46.17 17.22
C LEU A 33 -3.03 45.81 15.79
N ASP A 34 -2.47 46.75 15.05
CA ASP A 34 -2.00 46.54 13.68
C ASP A 34 -0.84 45.54 13.63
N PHE A 35 0.08 45.60 14.61
CA PHE A 35 1.19 44.65 14.72
C PHE A 35 0.71 43.25 15.14
N GLN A 36 -0.28 43.16 16.05
CA GLN A 36 -0.92 41.90 16.42
C GLN A 36 -1.68 41.28 15.24
N LEU A 37 -2.45 42.08 14.49
CA LEU A 37 -3.17 41.66 13.29
C LEU A 37 -2.21 41.19 12.18
N PHE A 38 -1.06 41.84 12.04
CA PHE A 38 -0.04 41.41 11.09
C PHE A 38 0.61 40.09 11.51
N PHE A 39 0.96 39.94 12.80
CA PHE A 39 1.55 38.69 13.31
C PHE A 39 0.57 37.52 13.26
N THR A 40 -0.71 37.74 13.57
CA THR A 40 -1.74 36.70 13.43
C THR A 40 -1.95 36.35 11.97
N ALA A 41 -2.04 37.32 11.06
CA ALA A 41 -2.17 37.06 9.62
C ALA A 41 -0.97 36.28 9.06
N VAL A 42 0.26 36.62 9.47
CA VAL A 42 1.47 35.88 9.06
C VAL A 42 1.49 34.46 9.66
N LEU A 43 1.12 34.28 10.92
CA LEU A 43 0.96 32.94 11.51
C LEU A 43 -0.13 32.13 10.80
N SER A 44 -1.24 32.75 10.42
CA SER A 44 -2.33 32.11 9.68
C SER A 44 -1.89 31.71 8.28
N LEU A 45 -1.17 32.57 7.55
CA LEU A 45 -0.62 32.26 6.23
C LEU A 45 0.43 31.15 6.30
N LEU A 46 1.29 31.16 7.33
CA LEU A 46 2.27 30.08 7.55
C LEU A 46 1.58 28.76 7.92
N ALA A 47 0.54 28.79 8.76
CA ALA A 47 -0.24 27.61 9.11
C ALA A 47 -1.07 27.06 7.92
N SER A 48 -1.49 27.94 7.00
CA SER A 48 -2.23 27.55 5.78
C SER A 48 -1.34 26.86 4.75
N GLY A 49 -0.03 27.17 4.73
CA GLY A 49 0.93 26.54 3.82
C GLY A 49 1.39 25.14 4.23
N LEU A 50 0.90 24.62 5.36
CA LEU A 50 1.37 23.36 5.98
C LEU A 50 0.39 22.18 5.78
N ALA A 51 -0.74 22.35 5.10
CA ALA A 51 -1.85 21.39 5.17
C ALA A 51 -2.43 20.90 3.83
N ALA A 52 -1.73 21.08 2.70
CA ALA A 52 -2.11 20.45 1.44
C ALA A 52 -1.00 19.47 1.01
N GLY A 53 -1.35 18.19 0.91
CA GLY A 53 -0.52 17.23 0.16
C GLY A 53 -0.35 17.68 -1.29
N PRO A 54 0.54 17.05 -2.07
CA PRO A 54 0.70 17.38 -3.48
C PRO A 54 -0.64 17.31 -4.22
N ASP A 55 -0.93 18.30 -5.08
CA ASP A 55 -2.19 18.42 -5.83
C ASP A 55 -2.42 17.26 -6.82
N HIS A 56 -1.39 16.47 -7.10
CA HIS A 56 -1.43 15.32 -8.00
C HIS A 56 -0.36 14.28 -7.64
N TYR A 57 -0.55 13.06 -8.15
CA TYR A 57 0.45 11.99 -8.10
C TYR A 57 0.42 11.20 -9.41
N ARG A 58 1.48 10.44 -9.68
CA ARG A 58 1.60 9.59 -10.88
C ARG A 58 1.45 8.12 -10.48
N ALA A 59 0.42 7.47 -10.98
CA ALA A 59 0.20 6.04 -10.79
C ALA A 59 0.71 5.24 -12.00
N ALA A 60 1.16 4.01 -11.74
CA ALA A 60 1.38 3.00 -12.77
C ALA A 60 0.64 1.71 -12.39
N VAL A 61 0.21 0.97 -13.41
CA VAL A 61 -0.32 -0.38 -13.29
C VAL A 61 0.50 -1.28 -14.20
N ALA A 62 0.84 -2.47 -13.72
CA ALA A 62 1.58 -3.46 -14.51
C ALA A 62 0.66 -4.61 -14.90
N GLU A 63 0.65 -4.95 -16.19
CA GLU A 63 0.11 -6.21 -16.68
C GLU A 63 1.30 -7.11 -17.02
N THR A 64 1.39 -8.26 -16.34
CA THR A 64 2.57 -9.13 -16.42
C THR A 64 2.20 -10.52 -16.88
N VAL A 65 2.99 -11.08 -17.79
CA VAL A 65 2.91 -12.51 -18.15
C VAL A 65 3.65 -13.33 -17.10
N LEU A 66 2.91 -14.16 -16.37
CA LEU A 66 3.46 -15.02 -15.32
C LEU A 66 4.31 -16.15 -15.91
N PHE A 67 5.54 -16.32 -15.41
CA PHE A 67 6.28 -17.57 -15.57
C PHE A 67 5.74 -18.61 -14.58
N SER A 68 5.05 -19.64 -15.07
CA SER A 68 4.25 -20.59 -14.27
C SER A 68 4.71 -22.05 -14.31
N ASP A 69 5.90 -22.32 -14.85
CA ASP A 69 6.46 -23.68 -14.94
C ASP A 69 6.86 -24.24 -13.56
N ILE A 70 5.93 -24.97 -12.94
CA ILE A 70 6.12 -25.59 -11.61
C ILE A 70 7.07 -26.80 -11.61
N SER A 71 7.56 -27.25 -12.78
CA SER A 71 8.63 -28.25 -12.83
C SER A 71 9.99 -27.66 -12.42
N ARG A 72 10.12 -26.33 -12.43
CA ARG A 72 11.30 -25.60 -11.98
C ARG A 72 11.31 -25.44 -10.46
N PRO A 73 12.49 -25.28 -9.84
CA PRO A 73 12.57 -24.94 -8.42
C PRO A 73 11.74 -23.70 -8.09
N PRO A 74 10.93 -23.71 -6.99
CA PRO A 74 10.08 -22.57 -6.62
C PRO A 74 10.82 -21.23 -6.55
N LYS A 75 12.05 -21.24 -6.03
CA LYS A 75 12.91 -20.05 -5.96
C LYS A 75 13.23 -19.46 -7.33
N GLU A 76 13.39 -20.30 -8.35
CA GLU A 76 13.68 -19.85 -9.72
C GLU A 76 12.44 -19.18 -10.34
N VAL A 77 11.27 -19.80 -10.16
CA VAL A 77 9.98 -19.26 -10.63
C VAL A 77 9.73 -17.88 -10.03
N VAL A 78 9.80 -17.77 -8.69
CA VAL A 78 9.63 -16.52 -7.96
C VAL A 78 10.63 -15.47 -8.42
N LYS A 79 11.91 -15.85 -8.56
CA LYS A 79 12.95 -14.92 -9.01
C LYS A 79 12.64 -14.34 -10.39
N ARG A 80 12.30 -15.19 -11.37
CA ARG A 80 12.01 -14.74 -12.74
C ARG A 80 10.84 -13.75 -12.78
N ASN A 81 9.79 -14.00 -12.01
CA ASN A 81 8.64 -13.09 -11.93
C ASN A 81 9.01 -11.78 -11.21
N LEU A 82 9.83 -11.83 -10.15
CA LEU A 82 10.32 -10.63 -9.48
C LEU A 82 11.31 -9.81 -10.34
N ASP A 83 12.04 -10.44 -11.26
CA ASP A 83 12.88 -9.73 -12.23
C ASP A 83 12.02 -8.89 -13.20
N ILE A 84 10.81 -9.36 -13.56
CA ILE A 84 9.82 -8.58 -14.34
C ILE A 84 9.34 -7.38 -13.51
N TYR A 85 9.02 -7.59 -12.24
CA TYR A 85 8.60 -6.51 -11.33
C TYR A 85 9.70 -5.45 -11.19
N GLU A 86 10.96 -5.87 -11.05
CA GLU A 86 12.10 -4.96 -11.00
C GLU A 86 12.22 -4.10 -12.26
N ALA A 87 12.06 -4.70 -13.44
CA ALA A 87 12.09 -3.95 -14.69
C ALA A 87 10.97 -2.90 -14.76
N ALA A 88 9.74 -3.28 -14.37
CA ALA A 88 8.60 -2.36 -14.31
C ALA A 88 8.82 -1.22 -13.31
N VAL A 89 9.26 -1.54 -12.08
CA VAL A 89 9.57 -0.53 -11.05
C VAL A 89 10.64 0.44 -11.53
N LYS A 90 11.73 -0.04 -12.14
CA LYS A 90 12.80 0.84 -12.67
C LYS A 90 12.30 1.72 -13.82
N ALA A 91 11.40 1.22 -14.66
CA ALA A 91 10.79 2.02 -15.72
C ALA A 91 9.86 3.09 -15.14
N SER A 92 9.04 2.74 -14.15
CA SER A 92 8.17 3.66 -13.41
C SER A 92 8.96 4.76 -12.71
N ALA A 93 10.07 4.41 -12.06
CA ALA A 93 10.95 5.38 -11.39
C ALA A 93 11.52 6.43 -12.36
N LYS A 94 11.88 6.03 -13.58
CA LYS A 94 12.34 6.97 -14.64
C LYS A 94 11.26 7.93 -15.12
N ASN A 95 10.00 7.64 -14.81
CA ASN A 95 8.83 8.44 -15.18
C ASN A 95 8.18 9.09 -13.95
N ASP A 96 8.93 9.25 -12.84
CA ASP A 96 8.47 9.91 -11.61
C ASP A 96 7.16 9.33 -11.05
N VAL A 97 6.95 8.02 -11.19
CA VAL A 97 5.77 7.33 -10.65
C VAL A 97 5.86 7.26 -9.13
N ASP A 98 4.76 7.61 -8.46
CA ASP A 98 4.63 7.61 -7.01
C ASP A 98 4.17 6.26 -6.45
N ILE A 99 3.37 5.54 -7.23
CA ILE A 99 2.83 4.22 -6.85
C ILE A 99 2.69 3.31 -8.08
N ILE A 100 3.10 2.05 -7.94
CA ILE A 100 2.86 1.00 -8.93
C ILE A 100 2.02 -0.13 -8.32
N VAL A 101 1.00 -0.56 -9.05
CA VAL A 101 0.15 -1.71 -8.69
C VAL A 101 0.43 -2.88 -9.62
N PHE A 102 0.74 -4.03 -9.03
CA PHE A 102 0.95 -5.30 -9.72
C PHE A 102 -0.31 -6.18 -9.67
N PRO A 103 -0.46 -7.14 -10.59
CA PRO A 103 -1.65 -7.98 -10.66
C PRO A 103 -1.67 -9.00 -9.52
N GLU A 104 -2.87 -9.52 -9.24
CA GLU A 104 -3.03 -10.74 -8.45
C GLU A 104 -2.31 -11.89 -9.16
N CYS A 105 -1.75 -12.84 -8.42
CA CYS A 105 -1.12 -14.03 -9.02
C CYS A 105 0.09 -13.73 -9.92
N GLY A 106 0.77 -12.59 -9.75
CA GLY A 106 1.88 -12.19 -10.62
C GLY A 106 3.27 -12.72 -10.22
N ILE A 107 3.44 -13.35 -9.06
CA ILE A 107 4.76 -13.82 -8.56
C ILE A 107 4.94 -15.35 -8.67
N PHE A 108 3.85 -16.11 -8.51
CA PHE A 108 3.83 -17.57 -8.62
C PHE A 108 2.44 -18.01 -9.11
N PRO A 109 2.29 -19.24 -9.64
CA PRO A 109 1.01 -19.71 -10.16
C PRO A 109 -0.04 -19.88 -9.06
N CYS A 110 -1.16 -19.18 -9.18
CA CYS A 110 -2.34 -19.37 -8.33
C CYS A 110 -3.20 -20.55 -8.76
N GLU A 111 -3.15 -20.93 -10.03
CA GLU A 111 -3.99 -22.00 -10.56
C GLU A 111 -3.41 -23.39 -10.26
N LYS A 112 -4.30 -24.32 -9.89
CA LYS A 112 -4.03 -25.78 -9.84
C LYS A 112 -2.88 -26.16 -8.90
N VAL A 113 -2.52 -25.30 -7.96
CA VAL A 113 -1.51 -25.58 -6.94
C VAL A 113 -2.19 -26.13 -5.70
N ASN A 114 -1.84 -27.35 -5.31
CA ASN A 114 -2.30 -27.92 -4.03
C ASN A 114 -1.54 -27.29 -2.85
N ARG A 115 -2.08 -27.45 -1.63
CA ARG A 115 -1.52 -26.84 -0.41
C ARG A 115 -0.05 -27.22 -0.14
N SER A 116 0.38 -28.43 -0.52
CA SER A 116 1.77 -28.86 -0.36
C SER A 116 2.73 -28.10 -1.28
N VAL A 117 2.35 -27.89 -2.53
CA VAL A 117 3.16 -27.12 -3.48
C VAL A 117 3.12 -25.64 -3.10
N LEU A 118 1.95 -25.13 -2.74
CA LEU A 118 1.74 -23.75 -2.27
C LEU A 118 2.71 -23.39 -1.15
N ARG A 119 2.87 -24.30 -0.18
CA ARG A 119 3.77 -24.13 0.97
C ARG A 119 5.22 -23.79 0.60
N THR A 120 5.65 -24.13 -0.60
CA THR A 120 7.02 -23.88 -1.10
C THR A 120 7.22 -22.47 -1.68
N PHE A 121 6.13 -21.73 -1.95
CA PHE A 121 6.15 -20.40 -2.54
C PHE A 121 5.84 -19.28 -1.55
N VAL A 122 5.18 -19.59 -0.44
CA VAL A 122 4.64 -18.61 0.51
C VAL A 122 5.61 -18.19 1.61
N GLU A 123 5.36 -17.01 2.15
CA GLU A 123 6.13 -16.40 3.23
C GLU A 123 5.21 -16.06 4.41
N ASP A 124 5.76 -16.02 5.63
CA ASP A 124 5.03 -15.50 6.80
C ASP A 124 5.09 -13.98 6.78
N ILE A 125 3.99 -13.33 6.40
CA ILE A 125 3.92 -11.88 6.26
C ILE A 125 3.51 -11.27 7.61
N PRO A 126 4.38 -10.47 8.25
CA PRO A 126 4.07 -9.90 9.56
C PRO A 126 2.96 -8.85 9.49
N ASN A 127 2.31 -8.59 10.63
CA ASN A 127 1.29 -7.55 10.72
C ASN A 127 1.96 -6.15 10.78
N PRO A 128 1.66 -5.23 9.84
CA PRO A 128 2.28 -3.91 9.79
C PRO A 128 1.86 -2.95 10.92
N LYS A 129 0.79 -3.25 11.68
CA LYS A 129 0.27 -2.37 12.74
C LYS A 129 1.07 -2.40 14.05
N GLY A 130 2.05 -3.29 14.17
CA GLY A 130 2.90 -3.42 15.36
C GLY A 130 4.19 -2.63 15.23
N GLU A 131 5.30 -3.35 15.15
CA GLU A 131 6.63 -2.77 14.97
C GLU A 131 6.84 -2.25 13.54
N SER A 132 7.77 -1.30 13.38
CA SER A 132 8.22 -0.89 12.05
C SER A 132 8.92 -2.06 11.33
N ILE A 133 8.28 -2.52 10.25
CA ILE A 133 8.75 -3.65 9.44
C ILE A 133 9.35 -3.10 8.15
N ASN A 134 10.64 -3.36 7.94
CA ASN A 134 11.35 -2.99 6.73
C ASN A 134 12.29 -4.13 6.31
N PRO A 135 11.79 -5.09 5.50
CA PRO A 135 12.55 -6.26 5.08
C PRO A 135 13.89 -5.94 4.43
N CYS A 136 13.98 -4.84 3.67
CA CYS A 136 15.23 -4.42 3.03
C CYS A 136 16.30 -3.97 4.02
N LYS A 137 15.93 -3.33 5.14
CA LYS A 137 16.87 -2.90 6.19
C LYS A 137 17.11 -3.99 7.24
N GLN A 138 16.12 -4.83 7.50
CA GLN A 138 16.13 -5.88 8.53
C GLN A 138 16.50 -7.24 7.92
N SER A 139 17.58 -7.28 7.14
CA SER A 139 17.97 -8.46 6.34
C SER A 139 18.13 -9.75 7.16
N ASP A 140 18.63 -9.67 8.39
CA ASP A 140 18.75 -10.84 9.27
C ASP A 140 17.39 -11.43 9.68
N LYS A 141 16.41 -10.58 10.03
CA LYS A 141 15.05 -10.99 10.39
C LYS A 141 14.30 -11.56 9.18
N PHE A 142 14.56 -11.02 7.99
CA PHE A 142 13.88 -11.39 6.74
C PHE A 142 14.74 -12.27 5.81
N ARG A 143 15.79 -12.92 6.33
CA ARG A 143 16.70 -13.77 5.53
C ARG A 143 15.99 -14.86 4.72
N ASN A 144 14.88 -15.37 5.25
CA ASN A 144 14.06 -16.41 4.63
C ASN A 144 12.80 -15.86 3.94
N HIS A 145 12.73 -14.55 3.68
CA HIS A 145 11.61 -13.85 3.03
C HIS A 145 12.08 -13.14 1.75
N PRO A 146 12.57 -13.88 0.74
CA PRO A 146 13.08 -13.29 -0.50
C PRO A 146 12.07 -12.40 -1.24
N ILE A 147 10.77 -12.72 -1.22
CA ILE A 147 9.71 -11.93 -1.87
C ILE A 147 9.56 -10.59 -1.14
N LEU A 148 9.29 -10.60 0.18
CA LEU A 148 9.14 -9.36 0.95
C LEU A 148 10.41 -8.51 0.91
N THR A 149 11.59 -9.13 0.99
CA THR A 149 12.88 -8.42 0.93
C THR A 149 13.08 -7.75 -0.42
N LYS A 150 12.82 -8.45 -1.53
CA LYS A 150 12.97 -7.88 -2.86
C LYS A 150 12.02 -6.73 -3.10
N LEU A 151 10.73 -6.88 -2.77
CA LEU A 151 9.72 -5.82 -2.94
C LEU A 151 10.05 -4.60 -2.07
N SER A 152 10.43 -4.82 -0.81
CA SER A 152 10.87 -3.77 0.11
C SER A 152 12.06 -2.98 -0.44
N CYS A 153 13.08 -3.67 -0.97
CA CYS A 153 14.24 -3.00 -1.55
C CYS A 153 13.91 -2.26 -2.85
N LEU A 154 13.09 -2.86 -3.73
CA LEU A 154 12.63 -2.19 -4.95
C LEU A 154 11.92 -0.86 -4.63
N ALA A 155 11.00 -0.87 -3.67
CA ALA A 155 10.30 0.34 -3.25
C ALA A 155 11.26 1.40 -2.70
N LYS A 156 12.20 0.99 -1.83
CA LYS A 156 13.19 1.88 -1.21
C LYS A 156 14.17 2.48 -2.22
N GLU A 157 14.73 1.65 -3.10
CA GLU A 157 15.77 2.04 -4.04
C GLU A 157 15.23 2.94 -5.17
N ASN A 158 13.95 2.80 -5.49
CA ASN A 158 13.29 3.55 -6.55
C ASN A 158 12.35 4.65 -6.01
N ASN A 159 12.31 4.85 -4.70
CA ASN A 159 11.56 5.89 -4.01
C ASN A 159 10.07 5.99 -4.41
N LEU A 160 9.39 4.84 -4.51
CA LEU A 160 7.97 4.76 -4.88
C LEU A 160 7.22 3.73 -4.03
N TYR A 161 5.90 3.83 -3.97
CA TYR A 161 5.04 2.84 -3.35
C TYR A 161 4.85 1.63 -4.26
N ILE A 162 4.92 0.42 -3.70
CA ILE A 162 4.62 -0.82 -4.42
C ILE A 162 3.42 -1.49 -3.76
N VAL A 163 2.37 -1.73 -4.54
CA VAL A 163 1.26 -2.62 -4.20
C VAL A 163 1.46 -3.91 -4.97
N ALA A 164 1.63 -5.01 -4.26
CA ALA A 164 1.84 -6.33 -4.86
C ALA A 164 0.96 -7.37 -4.18
N ASN A 165 0.61 -8.40 -4.94
CA ASN A 165 -0.10 -9.56 -4.44
C ASN A 165 0.86 -10.75 -4.27
N THR A 166 0.73 -11.44 -3.15
CA THR A 166 1.46 -12.66 -2.79
C THR A 166 0.58 -13.50 -1.88
N PHE A 167 1.08 -14.62 -1.37
CA PHE A 167 0.35 -15.45 -0.42
C PHE A 167 1.03 -15.47 0.95
N ASP A 168 0.25 -15.20 1.98
CA ASP A 168 0.68 -15.31 3.37
C ASP A 168 0.50 -16.75 3.88
N PHE A 169 1.32 -17.10 4.84
CA PHE A 169 1.33 -18.34 5.57
C PHE A 169 1.27 -18.09 7.07
N LYS A 170 0.35 -18.77 7.76
CA LYS A 170 0.28 -18.79 9.23
C LYS A 170 0.19 -20.21 9.75
N LYS A 171 1.06 -20.54 10.71
CA LYS A 171 0.93 -21.81 11.45
C LYS A 171 -0.20 -21.70 12.47
N CYS A 172 -0.95 -22.77 12.62
CA CYS A 172 -1.94 -22.96 13.68
C CYS A 172 -1.83 -24.39 14.23
N LYS A 173 -2.45 -24.64 15.39
CA LYS A 173 -2.49 -25.99 15.98
C LYS A 173 -3.87 -26.60 15.67
N PRO A 174 -3.95 -27.71 14.91
CA PRO A 174 -5.19 -28.44 14.75
C PRO A 174 -5.69 -28.96 16.11
N VAL A 175 -7.00 -29.11 16.26
CA VAL A 175 -7.58 -29.83 17.40
C VAL A 175 -7.15 -31.29 17.28
N GLU A 176 -6.50 -31.82 18.31
CA GLU A 176 -6.17 -33.26 18.36
C GLU A 176 -7.48 -34.05 18.46
N THR A 177 -7.61 -35.11 17.65
CA THR A 177 -8.76 -36.01 17.70
C THR A 177 -8.85 -36.61 19.10
N CYS A 178 -9.97 -36.34 19.80
CA CYS A 178 -10.22 -36.88 21.12
C CYS A 178 -10.05 -38.41 21.11
N ASP A 179 -9.33 -38.94 22.10
CA ASP A 179 -9.13 -40.38 22.26
C ASP A 179 -10.47 -41.14 22.27
N ALA A 180 -10.45 -42.39 21.80
CA ALA A 180 -11.63 -43.26 21.65
C ALA A 180 -12.41 -43.51 22.96
N ASP A 181 -11.86 -43.09 24.11
CA ASP A 181 -12.37 -43.38 25.44
C ASP A 181 -13.22 -42.22 26.03
N GLY A 182 -13.36 -41.09 25.32
CA GLY A 182 -14.44 -40.11 25.54
C GLY A 182 -14.55 -39.48 26.93
N PHE A 183 -13.48 -39.47 27.73
CA PHE A 183 -13.55 -39.04 29.15
C PHE A 183 -13.00 -37.63 29.43
N ASP A 184 -12.18 -37.05 28.55
CA ASP A 184 -11.72 -35.66 28.70
C ASP A 184 -12.39 -34.75 27.68
N THR A 185 -13.04 -33.70 28.19
CA THR A 185 -13.65 -32.64 27.39
C THR A 185 -12.55 -31.92 26.61
N CYS A 186 -12.51 -32.13 25.30
CA CYS A 186 -11.73 -31.34 24.36
C CYS A 186 -12.29 -29.89 24.33
N THR A 187 -12.02 -29.08 25.35
CA THR A 187 -12.25 -27.64 25.30
C THR A 187 -11.08 -26.97 24.57
N SER A 188 -11.21 -26.86 23.26
CA SER A 188 -10.70 -25.68 22.57
C SER A 188 -11.89 -25.07 21.84
N GLU A 189 -12.47 -24.03 22.43
CA GLU A 189 -13.69 -23.40 21.89
C GLU A 189 -13.50 -22.79 20.50
N GLU A 190 -12.28 -22.67 19.97
CA GLU A 190 -12.06 -22.09 18.65
C GLU A 190 -10.79 -22.65 18.00
N SER A 191 -10.92 -23.56 17.04
CA SER A 191 -9.85 -23.77 16.09
C SER A 191 -10.43 -24.12 14.72
N ASN A 192 -10.68 -23.08 13.92
CA ASN A 192 -10.83 -23.16 12.46
C ASN A 192 -9.52 -23.58 11.75
N CYS A 193 -8.50 -24.04 12.50
CA CYS A 193 -7.22 -24.46 11.95
C CYS A 193 -7.42 -25.64 11.01
N PRO A 194 -6.96 -25.54 9.74
CA PRO A 194 -7.00 -26.66 8.81
C PRO A 194 -6.24 -27.87 9.35
N SER A 195 -6.61 -29.07 8.89
CA SER A 195 -6.01 -30.33 9.36
C SER A 195 -4.50 -30.44 9.11
N ASP A 196 -3.97 -29.68 8.15
CA ASP A 196 -2.52 -29.60 7.89
C ASP A 196 -1.78 -28.60 8.80
N GLY A 197 -2.49 -27.92 9.71
CA GLY A 197 -1.92 -26.99 10.68
C GLY A 197 -1.52 -25.63 10.09
N ASN A 198 -2.00 -25.28 8.90
CA ASN A 198 -1.57 -24.07 8.21
C ASN A 198 -2.76 -23.29 7.65
N PHE A 199 -2.69 -21.96 7.71
CA PHE A 199 -3.52 -21.09 6.89
C PHE A 199 -2.71 -20.54 5.72
N PHE A 200 -3.34 -20.46 4.55
CA PHE A 200 -2.80 -19.76 3.40
C PHE A 200 -3.78 -18.69 2.95
N TYR A 201 -3.33 -17.45 2.82
CA TYR A 201 -4.21 -16.32 2.47
C TYR A 201 -3.74 -15.67 1.18
N ASN A 202 -4.68 -15.39 0.27
CA ASN A 202 -4.42 -14.47 -0.83
C ASN A 202 -4.21 -13.06 -0.27
N THR A 203 -3.05 -12.45 -0.50
CA THR A 203 -2.59 -11.31 0.29
C THR A 203 -2.01 -10.18 -0.54
N ASN A 204 -2.61 -8.99 -0.43
CA ASN A 204 -1.97 -7.76 -0.88
C ASN A 204 -1.00 -7.26 0.20
N VAL A 205 0.18 -6.85 -0.24
CA VAL A 205 1.17 -6.15 0.58
C VAL A 205 1.48 -4.80 -0.04
N VAL A 206 1.66 -3.79 0.80
CA VAL A 206 2.04 -2.44 0.37
C VAL A 206 3.34 -2.03 1.03
N PHE A 207 4.31 -1.66 0.21
CA PHE A 207 5.57 -1.06 0.66
C PHE A 207 5.60 0.42 0.34
N ASN A 208 5.99 1.24 1.32
CA ASN A 208 6.17 2.68 1.11
C ASN A 208 7.54 3.00 0.49
N ARG A 209 7.76 4.29 0.16
CA ARG A 209 9.04 4.78 -0.41
C ARG A 209 10.29 4.47 0.40
N LYS A 210 10.18 4.14 1.69
CA LYS A 210 11.31 3.75 2.55
C LYS A 210 11.57 2.24 2.51
N GLY A 211 10.71 1.47 1.84
CA GLY A 211 10.67 0.02 1.84
C GLY A 211 9.98 -0.58 3.07
N SER A 212 9.26 0.21 3.87
CA SER A 212 8.55 -0.33 5.02
C SER A 212 7.20 -0.92 4.59
N LEU A 213 6.85 -2.09 5.13
CA LEU A 213 5.53 -2.70 4.96
C LEU A 213 4.51 -1.85 5.71
N VAL A 214 3.55 -1.27 5.00
CA VAL A 214 2.53 -0.36 5.55
C VAL A 214 1.12 -0.93 5.52
N SER A 215 0.87 -1.95 4.69
CA SER A 215 -0.41 -2.67 4.68
C SER A 215 -0.22 -4.13 4.29
N ARG A 216 -1.10 -4.96 4.85
CA ARG A 216 -1.28 -6.39 4.57
C ARG A 216 -2.77 -6.67 4.61
N TYR A 217 -3.35 -7.02 3.47
CA TYR A 217 -4.78 -7.28 3.31
C TYR A 217 -4.99 -8.69 2.78
N TYR A 218 -5.82 -9.48 3.45
CA TYR A 218 -6.23 -10.80 2.97
C TYR A 218 -7.51 -10.69 2.13
N LYS A 219 -7.53 -11.33 0.97
CA LYS A 219 -8.71 -11.45 0.10
C LYS A 219 -9.85 -12.04 0.90
N LYS A 220 -11.02 -11.42 0.82
CA LYS A 220 -12.17 -11.83 1.61
C LYS A 220 -13.03 -12.84 0.87
N HIS A 221 -13.20 -12.68 -0.45
CA HIS A 221 -14.07 -13.51 -1.27
C HIS A 221 -13.24 -14.31 -2.27
N LEU A 222 -13.07 -15.61 -2.00
CA LEU A 222 -12.27 -16.47 -2.87
C LEU A 222 -13.01 -16.83 -4.16
N TYR A 223 -12.28 -16.97 -5.26
CA TYR A 223 -12.82 -17.37 -6.57
C TYR A 223 -12.31 -18.76 -6.96
N PHE A 224 -12.95 -19.81 -6.42
CA PHE A 224 -12.56 -21.21 -6.62
C PHE A 224 -11.12 -21.56 -6.18
N GLU A 225 -10.53 -20.75 -5.29
CA GLU A 225 -9.17 -20.92 -4.77
C GLU A 225 -9.13 -21.94 -3.61
N ARG A 226 -9.44 -23.21 -3.90
CA ARG A 226 -9.63 -24.28 -2.89
C ARG A 226 -8.42 -24.53 -1.95
N SER A 227 -7.22 -24.11 -2.34
CA SER A 227 -6.02 -24.25 -1.51
C SER A 227 -5.85 -23.14 -0.48
N LEU A 228 -6.63 -22.07 -0.59
CA LEU A 228 -6.56 -20.88 0.27
C LEU A 228 -7.67 -20.88 1.33
N ASN A 229 -7.51 -20.00 2.30
CA ASN A 229 -8.41 -19.80 3.42
C ASN A 229 -8.99 -18.39 3.37
N GLU A 230 -10.25 -18.25 3.77
CA GLU A 230 -10.88 -16.95 4.01
C GLU A 230 -10.48 -16.43 5.39
N PRO A 231 -10.31 -15.11 5.57
CA PRO A 231 -10.00 -14.53 6.88
C PRO A 231 -11.24 -14.52 7.79
N ASP A 232 -11.08 -14.96 9.03
CA ASP A 232 -12.16 -15.01 10.03
C ASP A 232 -12.58 -13.64 10.57
N PHE A 233 -11.80 -12.59 10.31
CA PHE A 233 -12.00 -11.25 10.86
C PHE A 233 -11.87 -10.15 9.80
N PRO A 234 -12.58 -9.01 9.99
CA PRO A 234 -12.45 -7.86 9.11
C PRO A 234 -10.99 -7.41 8.98
N GLN A 235 -10.54 -7.23 7.74
CA GLN A 235 -9.21 -6.70 7.45
C GLN A 235 -9.28 -5.18 7.33
N ASP A 236 -8.27 -4.49 7.86
CA ASP A 236 -8.07 -3.08 7.53
C ASP A 236 -7.32 -2.98 6.21
N ALA A 237 -8.08 -2.69 5.15
CA ALA A 237 -7.59 -2.51 3.80
C ALA A 237 -6.88 -1.16 3.56
N THR A 238 -6.87 -0.26 4.55
CA THR A 238 -6.44 1.13 4.34
C THR A 238 -4.94 1.31 4.50
N PHE A 239 -4.37 2.24 3.72
CA PHE A 239 -3.00 2.70 3.90
C PHE A 239 -2.85 4.18 3.52
N HIS A 240 -1.98 4.85 4.26
CA HIS A 240 -1.72 6.28 4.11
C HIS A 240 -0.49 6.53 3.24
N THR A 241 -0.60 7.48 2.33
CA THR A 241 0.52 7.97 1.52
C THR A 241 0.71 9.47 1.71
N ASP A 242 1.81 9.99 1.19
CA ASP A 242 2.09 11.43 1.12
C ASP A 242 1.21 12.15 0.08
N PHE A 243 0.41 11.44 -0.71
CA PHE A 243 -0.44 11.97 -1.78
C PHE A 243 -1.92 11.50 -1.68
N GLY A 244 -2.34 11.02 -0.51
CA GLY A 244 -3.72 10.63 -0.25
C GLY A 244 -3.87 9.24 0.36
N ASN A 245 -5.05 8.95 0.90
CA ASN A 245 -5.31 7.65 1.50
C ASN A 245 -5.90 6.69 0.47
N PHE A 246 -5.45 5.45 0.57
CA PHE A 246 -5.87 4.36 -0.29
C PHE A 246 -6.57 3.30 0.53
N THR A 247 -7.47 2.58 -0.13
CA THR A 247 -7.87 1.23 0.28
C THR A 247 -7.41 0.22 -0.78
N THR A 248 -7.38 -1.06 -0.44
CA THR A 248 -7.04 -2.13 -1.38
C THR A 248 -7.97 -3.32 -1.25
N VAL A 249 -8.37 -3.88 -2.38
CA VAL A 249 -9.19 -5.10 -2.47
C VAL A 249 -8.58 -6.03 -3.52
N ILE A 250 -8.98 -7.30 -3.55
CA ILE A 250 -8.38 -8.28 -4.47
C ILE A 250 -9.46 -8.91 -5.35
N CYS A 251 -9.34 -8.71 -6.66
CA CYS A 251 -10.10 -9.42 -7.69
C CYS A 251 -11.60 -9.56 -7.35
N PHE A 252 -12.04 -10.77 -7.04
CA PHE A 252 -13.43 -11.09 -6.77
C PHE A 252 -14.06 -10.28 -5.62
N ASP A 253 -13.26 -9.71 -4.71
CA ASP A 253 -13.75 -8.77 -3.69
C ASP A 253 -14.53 -7.59 -4.30
N LEU A 254 -14.14 -7.11 -5.50
CA LEU A 254 -14.66 -5.88 -6.11
C LEU A 254 -16.19 -5.83 -6.19
N ILE A 255 -16.83 -6.98 -6.43
CA ILE A 255 -18.28 -7.06 -6.67
C ILE A 255 -19.10 -7.25 -5.37
N PHE A 256 -18.45 -7.29 -4.21
CA PHE A 256 -19.11 -7.43 -2.92
C PHE A 256 -19.27 -6.07 -2.23
N LYS A 257 -20.31 -5.96 -1.41
CA LYS A 257 -20.69 -4.70 -0.75
C LYS A 257 -19.56 -4.11 0.10
N GLU A 258 -18.71 -4.96 0.68
CA GLU A 258 -17.64 -4.54 1.57
C GLU A 258 -16.57 -3.72 0.85
N SER A 259 -16.31 -4.01 -0.43
CA SER A 259 -15.41 -3.20 -1.26
C SER A 259 -15.96 -1.79 -1.48
N VAL A 260 -17.28 -1.67 -1.65
CA VAL A 260 -17.96 -0.37 -1.76
C VAL A 260 -17.91 0.39 -0.43
N GLU A 261 -18.14 -0.32 0.68
CA GLU A 261 -18.02 0.24 2.03
C GLU A 261 -16.59 0.74 2.31
N ASP A 262 -15.56 -0.01 1.90
CA ASP A 262 -14.15 0.34 2.07
C ASP A 262 -13.77 1.61 1.29
N VAL A 263 -14.27 1.78 0.05
CA VAL A 263 -14.01 2.97 -0.76
C VAL A 263 -14.76 4.20 -0.21
N LYS A 264 -15.93 4.01 0.42
CA LYS A 264 -16.73 5.09 1.02
C LYS A 264 -16.25 5.53 2.41
N LYS A 265 -15.22 4.89 2.98
CA LYS A 265 -14.66 5.28 4.28
C LYS A 265 -14.16 6.74 4.23
N PRO A 266 -14.43 7.55 5.27
CA PRO A 266 -14.00 8.95 5.29
C PRO A 266 -12.51 9.13 5.04
N GLY A 267 -12.18 9.98 4.07
CA GLY A 267 -10.80 10.33 3.72
C GLY A 267 -10.09 9.31 2.82
N ILE A 268 -10.71 8.19 2.45
CA ILE A 268 -10.24 7.33 1.36
C ILE A 268 -10.63 7.97 0.04
N ILE A 269 -9.65 8.14 -0.85
CA ILE A 269 -9.86 8.79 -2.15
C ILE A 269 -9.30 7.95 -3.32
N ASN A 270 -8.66 6.82 -3.03
CA ASN A 270 -8.06 5.95 -4.03
C ASN A 270 -8.29 4.47 -3.70
N LEU A 271 -8.40 3.64 -4.74
CA LEU A 271 -8.47 2.18 -4.66
C LEU A 271 -7.30 1.55 -5.40
N ALA A 272 -6.50 0.73 -4.72
CA ALA A 272 -5.52 -0.14 -5.37
C ALA A 272 -6.10 -1.55 -5.55
N TYR A 273 -6.23 -1.98 -6.81
CA TYR A 273 -6.95 -3.20 -7.19
C TYR A 273 -6.10 -4.21 -7.99
N PRO A 274 -5.24 -4.99 -7.33
CA PRO A 274 -4.65 -6.20 -7.91
C PRO A 274 -5.73 -7.20 -8.31
N THR A 275 -5.68 -7.69 -9.54
CA THR A 275 -6.67 -8.65 -10.05
C THR A 275 -6.07 -9.65 -11.04
N TYR A 276 -6.61 -10.87 -11.03
CA TYR A 276 -6.39 -11.93 -12.02
C TYR A 276 -7.77 -12.38 -12.54
N TRP A 277 -8.35 -11.53 -13.38
CA TRP A 277 -9.74 -11.62 -13.80
C TRP A 277 -9.92 -12.44 -15.06
N TYR A 278 -11.03 -13.18 -15.12
CA TYR A 278 -11.50 -13.84 -16.34
C TYR A 278 -12.71 -13.07 -16.86
N ASP A 279 -12.60 -12.56 -18.08
CA ASP A 279 -13.72 -11.86 -18.70
C ASP A 279 -14.84 -12.87 -19.03
N HIS A 280 -16.02 -12.65 -18.44
CA HIS A 280 -17.24 -13.41 -18.78
C HIS A 280 -18.22 -12.49 -19.51
N VAL A 281 -18.45 -12.79 -20.78
CA VAL A 281 -19.38 -12.03 -21.61
C VAL A 281 -20.84 -12.32 -21.23
N PRO A 282 -21.76 -11.33 -21.36
CA PRO A 282 -21.52 -9.99 -21.89
C PRO A 282 -21.25 -8.91 -20.84
N PHE A 283 -21.33 -9.20 -19.54
CA PHE A 283 -21.39 -8.14 -18.49
C PHE A 283 -20.20 -8.07 -17.54
N VAL A 284 -19.37 -9.11 -17.46
CA VAL A 284 -18.38 -9.28 -16.38
C VAL A 284 -16.98 -9.12 -16.97
N PHE A 285 -16.75 -7.94 -17.54
CA PHE A 285 -15.46 -7.54 -18.11
C PHE A 285 -14.67 -6.74 -17.06
N CYS A 286 -13.38 -7.05 -16.87
CA CYS A 286 -12.57 -6.42 -15.84
C CYS A 286 -12.58 -4.89 -15.97
N TYR A 287 -12.39 -4.39 -17.19
CA TYR A 287 -12.34 -2.96 -17.48
C TYR A 287 -13.64 -2.24 -17.10
N SER A 288 -14.78 -2.78 -17.53
CA SER A 288 -16.11 -2.16 -17.30
C SER A 288 -16.45 -2.09 -15.81
N LEU A 289 -16.15 -3.14 -15.04
CA LEU A 289 -16.44 -3.20 -13.61
C LEU A 289 -15.54 -2.24 -12.81
N SER A 290 -14.25 -2.20 -13.12
CA SER A 290 -13.34 -1.27 -12.43
C SER A 290 -13.66 0.19 -12.73
N ALA A 291 -14.09 0.51 -13.95
CA ALA A 291 -14.42 1.87 -14.36
C ALA A 291 -15.74 2.36 -13.72
N SER A 292 -16.72 1.47 -13.48
CA SER A 292 -17.98 1.87 -12.86
C SER A 292 -17.84 2.33 -11.41
N MET A 293 -16.83 1.84 -10.68
CA MET A 293 -16.62 2.23 -9.28
C MET A 293 -16.07 3.66 -9.10
N GLY A 294 -15.53 4.27 -10.17
CA GLY A 294 -15.00 5.64 -10.11
C GLY A 294 -16.00 6.74 -10.46
N ASN A 295 -17.26 6.40 -10.78
CA ASN A 295 -18.25 7.33 -11.34
C ASN A 295 -19.43 7.69 -10.40
N ASP A 296 -19.39 7.29 -9.13
CA ASP A 296 -20.38 7.63 -8.10
C ASP A 296 -19.83 8.64 -7.08
#